data_AF-A0A4Q9B0J3-F1
#
_entry.id   AF-A0A4Q9B0J3-F1
#
_cell.length_a   1.000
_cell.length_b   1.000
_cell.length_c   1.000
_cell.angle_alpha   90.00
_cell.angle_beta   90.00
_cell.angle_gamma   90.00
#
_symmetry.space_group_name_H-M   'P 1'
#
loop_
_entity.id
_entity.type
_entity.pdbx_description
1 polymer ?
#
loop_
_entity_poly.entity_id
_entity_poly.type
_entity_poly.pdbx_seq_one_letter_code
_entity_poly.pdbx_strand_id
1 'polypeptide(L)'
;MGYNGVVLERPIYRILHVIFALGLAHALFLLGQEGVRAHRLAQERAKLEEALRQAEARVARLQAEVEAAKDPAHLEALARRLGLVRQEEVLQRR
;
A
#
# COMPACT_ATOMS: atom_id res chain seq x y z
N MET A 1 -19.47 -67.54 -2.28
CA MET A 1 -19.64 -66.07 -2.17
C MET A 1 -18.52 -65.52 -1.30
N GLY A 2 -17.73 -64.57 -1.82
CA GLY A 2 -17.01 -63.60 -0.98
C GLY A 2 -15.61 -63.93 -0.46
N TYR A 3 -14.63 -64.24 -1.33
CA TYR A 3 -13.20 -64.22 -0.92
C TYR A 3 -12.42 -62.99 -1.44
N ASN A 4 -13.00 -62.24 -2.40
CA ASN A 4 -12.34 -61.09 -3.03
C ASN A 4 -12.71 -59.71 -2.41
N GLY A 5 -13.76 -59.64 -1.58
CA GLY A 5 -14.24 -58.37 -1.00
C GLY A 5 -13.23 -57.73 -0.04
N VAL A 6 -12.70 -58.51 0.90
CA VAL A 6 -11.74 -58.02 1.91
C VAL A 6 -10.39 -57.60 1.29
N VAL A 7 -9.99 -58.24 0.19
CA VAL A 7 -8.73 -57.95 -0.52
C VAL A 7 -8.85 -56.69 -1.37
N LEU A 8 -10.03 -56.42 -1.97
CA LEU A 8 -10.29 -55.19 -2.74
C LEU A 8 -10.57 -53.97 -1.85
N GLU A 9 -11.20 -54.15 -0.69
CA GLU A 9 -11.56 -53.04 0.21
C GLU A 9 -10.33 -52.29 0.74
N ARG A 10 -9.25 -53.01 1.10
CA ARG A 10 -8.01 -52.39 1.63
C ARG A 10 -7.30 -51.45 0.65
N PRO A 11 -7.02 -51.82 -0.62
CA PRO A 11 -6.35 -50.94 -1.57
C PRO A 11 -7.25 -49.77 -2.00
N ILE A 12 -8.56 -49.96 -2.14
CA ILE A 12 -9.49 -48.86 -2.47
C ILE A 12 -9.46 -47.80 -1.37
N TYR A 13 -9.46 -48.20 -0.09
CA TYR A 13 -9.40 -47.28 1.03
C TYR A 13 -8.08 -46.51 1.09
N ARG A 14 -6.95 -47.16 0.75
CA ARG A 14 -5.64 -46.50 0.65
C ARG A 14 -5.61 -45.47 -0.47
N ILE A 15 -6.17 -45.80 -1.63
CA ILE A 15 -6.26 -44.88 -2.77
C ILE A 15 -7.11 -43.66 -2.37
N LEU A 16 -8.26 -43.88 -1.73
CA LEU A 16 -9.11 -42.79 -1.28
C LEU A 16 -8.42 -41.90 -0.25
N HIS A 17 -7.66 -42.47 0.69
CA HIS A 17 -6.85 -41.71 1.64
C HIS A 17 -5.77 -40.87 0.96
N VAL A 18 -5.12 -41.41 -0.07
CA VAL A 18 -4.09 -40.67 -0.81
C VAL A 18 -4.73 -39.49 -1.56
N ILE A 19 -5.86 -39.71 -2.22
CA ILE A 19 -6.60 -38.63 -2.91
C ILE A 19 -7.05 -37.56 -1.91
N PHE A 20 -7.59 -37.99 -0.77
CA PHE A 20 -8.02 -37.08 0.28
C PHE A 20 -6.85 -36.28 0.85
N ALA A 21 -5.74 -36.94 1.19
CA ALA A 21 -4.53 -36.29 1.70
C ALA A 21 -3.95 -35.31 0.69
N LEU A 22 -3.96 -35.66 -0.61
CA LEU A 22 -3.54 -34.78 -1.68
C LEU A 22 -4.44 -33.55 -1.79
N GLY A 23 -5.76 -33.75 -1.73
CA GLY A 23 -6.74 -32.66 -1.73
C GLY A 23 -6.57 -31.72 -0.54
N LEU A 24 -6.36 -32.28 0.66
CA LEU A 24 -6.12 -31.51 1.88
C LEU A 24 -4.80 -30.73 1.79
N ALA A 25 -3.72 -31.37 1.34
CA ALA A 25 -2.43 -30.72 1.13
C ALA A 25 -2.55 -29.58 0.12
N HIS A 26 -3.31 -29.77 -0.95
CA HIS A 26 -3.56 -28.74 -1.95
C HIS A 26 -4.38 -27.57 -1.39
N ALA A 27 -5.43 -27.83 -0.63
CA ALA A 27 -6.22 -26.79 0.02
C ALA A 27 -5.37 -25.96 1.00
N LEU A 28 -4.55 -26.61 1.81
CA LEU A 28 -3.61 -25.93 2.71
C LEU A 28 -2.57 -25.11 1.95
N PHE A 29 -2.07 -25.63 0.83
CA PHE A 29 -1.14 -24.91 -0.03
C PHE A 29 -1.76 -23.63 -0.60
N LEU A 30 -2.99 -23.69 -1.13
CA LEU A 30 -3.71 -22.52 -1.63
C LEU A 30 -3.97 -21.50 -0.52
N LEU A 31 -4.37 -21.96 0.67
CA LEU A 31 -4.60 -21.09 1.82
C LEU A 31 -3.31 -20.41 2.28
N GLY A 32 -2.19 -21.13 2.26
CA GLY A 32 -0.87 -20.56 2.51
C GLY A 32 -0.47 -19.50 1.48
N GLN A 33 -0.73 -19.74 0.19
CA GLN A 33 -0.48 -18.75 -0.87
C GLN A 33 -1.29 -17.46 -0.65
N GLU A 34 -2.57 -17.58 -0.34
CA GLU A 34 -3.41 -16.41 -0.05
C GLU A 34 -2.97 -15.69 1.23
N GLY A 35 -2.54 -16.43 2.25
CA GLY A 35 -1.96 -15.83 3.46
C GLY A 35 -0.72 -14.98 3.17
N VAL A 36 0.21 -15.50 2.36
CA VAL A 36 1.41 -14.75 1.93
C VAL A 36 1.02 -13.52 1.11
N ARG A 37 0.04 -13.65 0.21
CA ARG A 37 -0.45 -12.54 -0.61
C ARG A 37 -1.08 -11.45 0.24
N ALA A 38 -1.95 -11.81 1.17
CA ALA A 38 -2.57 -10.89 2.11
C ALA A 38 -1.53 -10.18 2.97
N HIS A 39 -0.49 -10.90 3.42
CA HIS A 39 0.59 -10.30 4.19
C HIS A 39 1.39 -9.27 3.38
N ARG A 40 1.75 -9.57 2.13
CA ARG A 40 2.44 -8.61 1.25
C ARG A 40 1.59 -7.37 0.99
N LEU A 41 0.30 -7.56 0.70
CA LEU A 41 -0.65 -6.45 0.50
C LEU A 41 -0.77 -5.57 1.75
N ALA A 42 -0.78 -6.17 2.94
CA ALA A 42 -0.80 -5.41 4.19
C ALA A 42 0.48 -4.58 4.38
N GLN A 43 1.65 -5.13 4.07
CA GLN A 43 2.91 -4.40 4.13
C GLN A 43 2.95 -3.25 3.11
N GLU A 44 2.46 -3.47 1.89
CA GLU A 44 2.38 -2.44 0.85
C GLU A 44 1.43 -1.30 1.26
N ARG A 45 0.27 -1.64 1.82
CA ARG A 45 -0.67 -0.65 2.37
C ARG A 45 -0.03 0.20 3.45
N ALA A 46 0.65 -0.42 4.43
CA ALA A 46 1.30 0.32 5.51
C ALA A 46 2.34 1.32 4.97
N LYS A 47 3.15 0.91 3.98
CA LYS A 47 4.13 1.80 3.33
C LYS A 47 3.46 2.95 2.59
N LEU A 48 2.37 2.67 1.85
CA LEU A 48 1.62 3.70 1.12
C LEU A 48 0.94 4.69 2.07
N GLU A 49 0.37 4.21 3.18
CA GLU A 49 -0.23 5.08 4.20
C GLU A 49 0.79 5.99 4.87
N GLU A 50 2.01 5.52 5.09
CA GLU A 50 3.09 6.35 5.62
C GLU A 50 3.54 7.40 4.59
N ALA A 51 3.71 6.99 3.32
CA ALA A 51 4.03 7.91 2.24
C ALA A 51 2.93 8.98 2.04
N LEU A 52 1.66 8.60 2.17
CA LEU A 52 0.51 9.49 2.10
C LEU A 52 0.57 10.51 3.24
N ARG A 53 0.76 10.08 4.48
CA ARG A 53 0.88 10.98 5.64
C ARG A 53 2.02 11.99 5.48
N GLN A 54 3.16 11.56 4.94
CA GLN A 54 4.27 12.48 4.64
C GLN A 54 3.93 13.47 3.51
N ALA A 55 3.20 13.03 2.49
CA ALA A 55 2.74 13.91 1.41
C ALA A 55 1.74 14.94 1.94
N GLU A 56 0.76 14.53 2.74
CA GLU A 56 -0.22 15.42 3.38
C GLU A 56 0.45 16.45 4.28
N ALA A 57 1.43 16.04 5.10
CA ALA A 57 2.20 16.97 5.94
C ALA A 57 2.97 18.01 5.11
N ARG A 58 3.55 17.60 3.97
CA ARG A 58 4.23 18.52 3.04
C ARG A 58 3.25 19.49 2.40
N VAL A 59 2.08 19.01 1.97
CA VAL A 59 1.03 19.86 1.41
C VAL A 59 0.54 20.87 2.45
N ALA A 60 0.27 20.45 3.68
CA ALA A 60 -0.18 21.34 4.74
C ALA A 60 0.87 22.42 5.06
N ARG A 61 2.16 22.05 5.08
CA ARG A 61 3.25 23.01 5.24
C ARG A 61 3.31 24.01 4.09
N LEU A 62 3.27 23.54 2.85
CA LEU A 62 3.29 24.41 1.66
C LEU A 62 2.06 25.31 1.60
N GLN A 63 0.89 24.81 2.00
CA GLN A 63 -0.32 25.62 2.14
C GLN A 63 -0.13 26.71 3.18
N ALA A 64 0.45 26.41 4.34
CA ALA A 64 0.76 27.43 5.35
C ALA A 64 1.76 28.47 4.83
N GLU A 65 2.79 28.04 4.09
CA GLU A 65 3.74 28.96 3.44
C GLU A 65 3.06 29.82 2.38
N VAL A 66 2.13 29.27 1.59
CA VAL A 66 1.33 30.00 0.59
C VAL A 66 0.38 30.98 1.26
N GLU A 67 -0.33 30.59 2.33
CA GLU A 67 -1.20 31.51 3.09
C GLU A 67 -0.39 32.65 3.73
N ALA A 68 0.79 32.35 4.29
CA ALA A 68 1.70 33.39 4.77
C ALA A 68 2.17 34.31 3.64
N ALA A 69 2.35 33.76 2.44
CA ALA A 69 2.67 34.49 1.22
C ALA A 69 1.44 35.12 0.53
N LYS A 70 0.22 35.01 1.07
CA LYS A 70 -0.93 35.78 0.56
C LYS A 70 -0.99 37.21 1.12
N ASP A 71 -0.19 37.50 2.14
CA ASP A 71 0.02 38.87 2.61
C ASP A 71 0.91 39.63 1.59
N PRO A 72 0.38 40.67 0.91
CA PRO A 72 1.12 41.40 -0.12
C PRO A 72 2.42 42.02 0.41
N ALA A 73 2.48 42.38 1.70
CA ALA A 73 3.71 42.87 2.33
C ALA A 73 4.78 41.77 2.47
N HIS A 74 4.35 40.52 2.65
CA HIS A 74 5.26 39.37 2.78
C HIS A 74 5.83 38.94 1.42
N LEU A 75 5.03 39.03 0.35
CA LEU A 75 5.51 38.81 -1.04
C LEU A 75 6.53 39.84 -1.46
N GLU A 76 6.30 41.12 -1.16
CA GLU A 76 7.25 42.18 -1.46
C GLU A 76 8.56 41.99 -0.69
N ALA A 77 8.49 41.62 0.59
CA ALA A 77 9.66 41.32 1.41
C ALA A 77 10.44 40.08 0.90
N LEU A 78 9.74 39.04 0.45
CA LEU A 78 10.36 37.83 -0.11
C LEU A 78 11.00 38.11 -1.47
N ALA A 79 10.32 38.85 -2.35
CA ALA A 79 10.84 39.24 -3.65
C ALA A 79 12.07 40.15 -3.54
N ARG A 80 12.08 41.04 -2.55
CA ARG A 80 13.23 41.92 -2.24
C ARG A 80 14.40 41.14 -1.61
N ARG A 81 14.14 40.09 -0.80
CA ARG A 81 15.18 39.18 -0.27
C ARG A 81 15.79 38.26 -1.33
N LEU A 82 15.01 37.84 -2.32
CA LEU A 82 15.47 37.01 -3.43
C LEU A 82 16.14 37.84 -4.55
N GLY A 83 16.22 39.17 -4.39
CA GLY A 83 16.82 40.07 -5.37
C GLY A 83 16.01 40.24 -6.67
N LEU A 84 14.75 39.79 -6.67
CA LEU A 84 13.86 39.83 -7.83
C LEU A 84 13.28 41.24 -8.09
N VAL A 85 13.33 42.15 -7.11
CA VAL A 85 12.82 43.53 -7.21
C VAL A 85 13.85 44.50 -6.61
N ARG A 86 14.26 45.54 -7.36
CA ARG A 86 15.17 46.60 -6.84
C ARG A 86 14.42 47.48 -5.85
N GLN A 87 15.13 48.11 -4.90
CA GLN A 87 14.53 48.95 -3.85
C GLN A 87 13.61 50.08 -4.37
N GLU A 88 13.69 50.43 -5.66
CA GLU A 88 12.99 51.54 -6.29
C GLU A 88 11.72 51.14 -7.05
N GLU A 89 11.43 49.84 -7.21
CA GLU A 89 10.26 49.36 -7.95
C GLU A 89 9.09 49.03 -6.99
N VAL A 90 7.98 49.75 -7.16
CA VAL A 90 6.69 49.43 -6.53
C VAL A 90 5.94 48.44 -7.42
N LEU A 91 5.55 47.31 -6.86
CA LEU A 91 4.75 46.29 -7.55
C LEU A 91 3.31 46.82 -7.75
N GLN A 92 3.08 47.59 -8.82
CA GLN A 92 1.73 47.96 -9.22
C GLN A 92 1.03 46.77 -9.88
N ARG A 93 -0.08 46.34 -9.29
CA ARG A 93 -0.98 45.34 -9.87
C ARG A 93 -1.90 46.01 -10.89
N ARG A 94 -1.88 45.54 -12.15
CA ARG A 94 -3.03 45.63 -13.06
C ARG A 94 -3.98 44.47 -12.80
#